data_AF-A0A3P1C116-F1
#
_entry.id   AF-A0A3P1C116-F1
#
_cell.length_a   1.000
_cell.length_b   1.000
_cell.length_c   1.000
_cell.angle_alpha   90.00
_cell.angle_beta   90.00
_cell.angle_gamma   90.00
#
_symmetry.space_group_name_H-M   'P 1'
#
loop_
_entity.id
_entity.type
_entity.pdbx_description
1 polymer ?
#
loop_
_entity_poly.entity_id
_entity_poly.type
_entity_poly.pdbx_seq_one_letter_code
_entity_poly.pdbx_strand_id
1 'polypeptide(L)'
;MKKHFLRAAFLLAAGGWLAARTADIVTDLGLTSEQVQQTAFTNVTSDRLAAPFSSKVRQLAKNIPDGSRVAAVQAMGAVVKTYASSADFKKRYQDWLKQKYGISDEKTREAAQAQNTSVGDVQAVYNQQAAMIQSSYSQMPPATLAMMIQSQIQMLQQELSGAEGDDKTTKTKELGELKRIQTLSKTNPDEFKKQYIANFDKMLKQQMAQSRGDMEGKLAESKQEAADYQKRLADYKAAPDLNTALKQRLNDFIALAGSVDFNAQLVQRGSKSEFANPEYRNKPENWKLLFRMGKEPVQAARSFAQNWVKELDSKK
;
A
#
# COMPACT_ATOMS: atom_id res chain seq x y z
N MET A 1 -21.98 69.49 -44.13
CA MET A 1 -23.46 69.42 -44.01
C MET A 1 -23.85 68.02 -43.57
N LYS A 2 -24.72 67.95 -42.54
CA LYS A 2 -25.41 66.77 -41.98
C LYS A 2 -26.02 65.91 -43.12
N LYS A 3 -26.20 64.58 -43.03
CA LYS A 3 -27.04 63.80 -42.09
C LYS A 3 -26.64 62.31 -42.25
N HIS A 4 -26.18 61.60 -41.22
CA HIS A 4 -26.95 60.73 -40.30
C HIS A 4 -28.07 59.90 -40.92
N PHE A 5 -27.89 58.57 -40.98
CA PHE A 5 -28.90 57.56 -40.63
C PHE A 5 -28.25 56.19 -40.40
N LEU A 6 -27.86 55.91 -39.14
CA LEU A 6 -27.93 54.61 -38.46
C LEU A 6 -27.35 54.77 -37.03
N ARG A 7 -28.19 55.33 -36.18
CA ARG A 7 -28.28 55.06 -34.73
C ARG A 7 -28.91 53.66 -34.59
N ALA A 8 -28.70 52.80 -33.60
CA ALA A 8 -27.97 52.81 -32.34
C ALA A 8 -28.03 51.36 -31.79
N ALA A 9 -27.41 51.15 -30.61
CA ALA A 9 -27.45 49.95 -29.76
C ALA A 9 -26.41 48.86 -30.05
N PHE A 10 -25.18 49.06 -29.58
CA PHE A 10 -24.68 48.31 -28.42
C PHE A 10 -23.51 49.08 -27.80
N LEU A 11 -23.86 49.86 -26.78
CA LEU A 11 -22.94 50.41 -25.80
C LEU A 11 -22.24 49.27 -25.05
N LEU A 12 -20.96 49.48 -24.75
CA LEU A 12 -20.36 49.10 -23.46
C LEU A 12 -20.58 47.65 -22.99
N ALA A 13 -19.93 46.68 -23.65
CA ALA A 13 -19.71 45.36 -23.07
C ALA A 13 -18.39 44.70 -23.52
N ALA A 14 -17.39 45.47 -23.96
CA ALA A 14 -16.07 44.93 -24.32
C ALA A 14 -15.15 44.65 -23.10
N GLY A 15 -15.59 44.97 -21.89
CA GLY A 15 -14.88 44.70 -20.62
C GLY A 15 -15.50 43.64 -19.73
N GLY A 16 -16.55 42.93 -20.19
CA GLY A 16 -17.39 42.09 -19.32
C GLY A 16 -17.48 40.60 -19.66
N TRP A 17 -16.82 40.11 -20.71
CA TRP A 17 -17.05 38.73 -21.19
C TRP A 17 -16.10 37.66 -20.62
N LEU A 18 -15.07 38.04 -19.86
CA LEU A 18 -14.25 37.08 -19.10
C LEU A 18 -14.68 36.94 -17.63
N ALA A 19 -15.52 37.84 -17.11
CA ALA A 19 -16.02 37.76 -15.74
C ALA A 19 -17.12 36.70 -15.55
N ALA A 20 -17.65 36.13 -16.64
CA ALA A 20 -18.74 35.14 -16.63
C ALA A 20 -18.35 33.76 -17.18
N ARG A 21 -17.05 33.46 -17.36
CA ARG A 21 -16.58 32.11 -17.69
C ARG A 21 -15.59 31.62 -16.64
N THR A 22 -16.14 31.23 -15.49
CA THR A 22 -15.63 30.08 -14.72
C THR A 22 -15.86 28.75 -15.45
N ALA A 23 -16.33 28.80 -16.71
CA ALA A 23 -16.54 27.66 -17.59
C ALA A 23 -15.19 27.06 -18.01
N ASP A 24 -14.69 26.24 -17.08
CA ASP A 24 -13.69 25.20 -17.24
C ASP A 24 -12.26 25.62 -17.59
N ILE A 25 -11.61 26.34 -16.65
CA ILE A 25 -10.16 26.61 -16.66
C ILE A 25 -9.30 25.35 -16.87
N VAL A 26 -9.82 24.16 -16.53
CA VAL A 26 -9.13 22.88 -16.78
C VAL A 26 -9.05 22.64 -18.29
N THR A 27 -10.17 22.74 -19.00
CA THR A 27 -10.22 22.62 -20.46
C THR A 27 -9.46 23.75 -21.16
N ASP A 28 -9.54 24.99 -20.67
CA ASP A 28 -8.79 26.13 -21.25
C ASP A 28 -7.27 25.93 -21.21
N LEU A 29 -6.78 25.25 -20.17
CA LEU A 29 -5.37 24.87 -20.05
C LEU A 29 -5.02 23.57 -20.78
N GLY A 30 -6.00 22.95 -21.47
CA GLY A 30 -5.85 21.68 -22.17
C GLY A 30 -5.60 20.50 -21.24
N LEU A 31 -6.08 20.59 -19.99
CA LEU A 31 -6.01 19.54 -18.99
C LEU A 31 -7.31 18.72 -18.99
N THR A 32 -7.24 17.51 -18.43
CA THR A 32 -8.43 16.74 -18.08
C THR A 32 -8.68 16.77 -16.57
N SER A 33 -9.91 16.51 -16.14
CA SER A 33 -10.24 16.34 -14.73
C SER A 33 -9.36 15.28 -14.07
N GLU A 34 -9.10 14.15 -14.74
CA GLU A 34 -8.23 13.09 -14.24
C GLU A 34 -6.80 13.58 -13.99
N GLN A 35 -6.23 14.37 -14.90
CA GLN A 35 -4.88 14.93 -14.74
C GLN A 35 -4.81 15.89 -13.54
N VAL A 36 -5.82 16.73 -13.35
CA VAL A 36 -5.92 17.63 -12.19
C VAL A 36 -6.04 16.82 -10.90
N GLN A 37 -6.90 15.81 -10.89
CA GLN A 37 -7.10 14.93 -9.75
C GLN A 37 -5.82 14.17 -9.37
N GLN A 38 -5.15 13.56 -10.36
CA GLN A 38 -3.91 12.84 -10.17
C GLN A 38 -2.81 13.76 -9.64
N THR A 39 -2.70 14.98 -10.19
CA THR A 39 -1.70 15.96 -9.76
C THR A 39 -1.99 16.43 -8.34
N ALA A 40 -3.24 16.74 -8.01
CA ALA A 40 -3.64 17.11 -6.66
C ALA A 40 -3.32 15.98 -5.66
N PHE A 41 -3.68 14.74 -5.99
CA PHE A 41 -3.41 13.58 -5.14
C PHE A 41 -1.91 13.35 -4.92
N THR A 42 -1.12 13.42 -6.00
CA THR A 42 0.33 13.27 -5.95
C THR A 42 0.98 14.33 -5.06
N ASN A 43 0.53 15.59 -5.16
CA ASN A 43 1.08 16.67 -4.34
C ASN A 43 0.73 16.55 -2.86
N VAL A 44 -0.39 15.90 -2.50
CA VAL A 44 -0.71 15.61 -1.10
C VAL A 44 0.16 14.47 -0.56
N THR A 45 0.36 13.43 -1.36
CA THR A 45 0.96 12.15 -0.92
C THR A 45 2.48 12.04 -1.14
N SER A 46 3.07 12.91 -1.97
CA SER A 46 4.52 12.95 -2.25
C SER A 46 5.24 13.97 -1.38
N ASP A 47 6.51 13.71 -1.07
CA ASP A 47 7.38 14.61 -0.28
C ASP A 47 7.79 15.89 -1.01
N ARG A 48 7.53 16.00 -2.31
CA ARG A 48 7.90 17.15 -3.13
C ARG A 48 6.71 17.64 -3.94
N LEU A 49 6.62 18.96 -4.09
CA LEU A 49 5.65 19.58 -4.99
C LEU A 49 5.99 19.18 -6.43
N ALA A 50 5.07 18.47 -7.09
CA ALA A 50 5.14 18.06 -8.47
C ALA A 50 4.27 18.97 -9.35
N ALA A 51 4.86 19.55 -10.38
CA ALA A 51 4.16 20.32 -11.40
C ALA A 51 4.40 19.71 -12.78
N PRO A 52 3.83 18.51 -13.08
CA PRO A 52 4.10 17.76 -14.31
C PRO A 52 3.34 18.34 -15.51
N PHE A 53 3.46 19.66 -15.73
CA PHE A 53 2.78 20.33 -16.84
C PHE A 53 3.53 20.09 -18.15
N SER A 54 2.80 19.59 -19.16
CA SER A 54 3.33 19.41 -20.51
C SER A 54 3.77 20.75 -21.12
N SER A 55 4.55 20.69 -22.21
CA SER A 55 4.90 21.90 -22.98
C SER A 55 3.64 22.64 -23.45
N LYS A 56 2.60 21.90 -23.88
CA LYS A 56 1.31 22.44 -24.31
C LYS A 56 0.60 23.21 -23.19
N VAL A 57 0.49 22.62 -21.99
CA VAL A 57 -0.15 23.29 -20.83
C VAL A 57 0.59 24.57 -20.49
N ARG A 58 1.94 24.54 -20.49
CA ARG A 58 2.76 25.73 -20.24
C ARG A 58 2.58 26.81 -21.31
N GLN A 59 2.39 26.43 -22.58
CA GLN A 59 2.13 27.37 -23.66
C GLN A 59 0.74 28.01 -23.51
N LEU A 60 -0.30 27.21 -23.24
CA LEU A 60 -1.65 27.71 -23.01
C LEU A 60 -1.69 28.64 -21.78
N ALA A 61 -1.03 28.29 -20.69
CA ALA A 61 -0.93 29.14 -19.50
C ALA A 61 -0.24 30.49 -19.79
N LYS A 62 0.80 30.51 -20.64
CA LYS A 62 1.47 31.75 -21.06
C LYS A 62 0.56 32.67 -21.88
N ASN A 63 -0.38 32.10 -22.63
CA ASN A 63 -1.31 32.84 -23.46
C ASN A 63 -2.46 33.48 -22.67
N ILE A 64 -2.59 33.19 -21.36
CA ILE A 64 -3.56 33.86 -20.50
C ILE A 64 -3.17 35.34 -20.39
N PRO A 65 -4.07 36.28 -20.76
CA PRO A 65 -3.82 37.72 -20.62
C PRO A 65 -3.42 38.08 -19.19
N ASP A 66 -2.49 39.02 -19.03
CA ASP A 66 -1.94 39.37 -17.70
C ASP A 66 -3.05 39.69 -16.69
N GLY A 67 -4.05 40.50 -17.08
CA GLY A 67 -5.20 40.85 -16.25
C GLY A 67 -6.15 39.69 -15.90
N SER A 68 -5.99 38.52 -16.53
CA SER A 68 -6.80 37.32 -16.28
C SER A 68 -6.07 36.23 -15.49
N ARG A 69 -4.74 36.35 -15.30
CA ARG A 69 -3.93 35.30 -14.64
C ARG A 69 -4.33 35.06 -13.19
N VAL A 70 -4.67 36.11 -12.45
CA VAL A 70 -5.16 36.00 -11.06
C VAL A 70 -6.45 35.18 -11.01
N ALA A 71 -7.42 35.51 -11.86
CA ALA A 71 -8.69 34.78 -11.92
C ALA A 71 -8.49 33.32 -12.33
N ALA A 72 -7.61 33.04 -13.30
CA ALA A 72 -7.27 31.69 -13.73
C ALA A 72 -6.66 30.85 -12.58
N VAL A 73 -5.72 31.42 -11.82
CA VAL A 73 -5.12 30.77 -10.65
C VAL A 73 -6.16 30.48 -9.57
N GLN A 74 -7.04 31.44 -9.27
CA GLN A 74 -8.10 31.27 -8.29
C GLN A 74 -9.11 30.20 -8.72
N ALA A 75 -9.50 30.19 -10.00
CA ALA A 75 -10.39 29.17 -10.56
C ALA A 75 -9.76 27.78 -10.47
N MET A 76 -8.49 27.62 -10.84
CA MET A 76 -7.78 26.34 -10.71
C MET A 76 -7.65 25.90 -9.25
N GLY A 77 -7.34 26.85 -8.34
CA GLY A 77 -7.33 26.60 -6.91
C GLY A 77 -8.68 26.08 -6.38
N ALA A 78 -9.79 26.66 -6.85
CA ALA A 78 -11.14 26.23 -6.49
C ALA A 78 -11.46 24.81 -7.01
N VAL A 79 -11.04 24.45 -8.22
CA VAL A 79 -11.19 23.08 -8.76
C VAL A 79 -10.42 22.09 -7.89
N VAL A 80 -9.14 22.36 -7.61
CA VAL A 80 -8.30 21.48 -6.79
C VAL A 80 -8.86 21.33 -5.38
N LYS A 81 -9.28 22.43 -4.75
CA LYS A 81 -9.88 22.41 -3.41
C LYS A 81 -11.17 21.62 -3.36
N THR A 82 -12.04 21.79 -4.36
CA THR A 82 -13.29 21.01 -4.49
C THR A 82 -12.99 19.52 -4.54
N TYR A 83 -12.04 19.09 -5.37
CA TYR A 83 -11.64 17.69 -5.43
C TYR A 83 -11.00 17.20 -4.13
N ALA A 84 -10.03 17.93 -3.58
CA ALA A 84 -9.33 17.54 -2.34
C ALA A 84 -10.27 17.45 -1.12
N SER A 85 -11.40 18.15 -1.16
CA SER A 85 -12.44 18.11 -0.12
C SER A 85 -13.52 17.05 -0.38
N SER A 86 -13.44 16.32 -1.49
CA SER A 86 -14.46 15.33 -1.89
C SER A 86 -14.34 14.01 -1.10
N ALA A 87 -15.45 13.27 -1.05
CA ALA A 87 -15.48 11.91 -0.50
C ALA A 87 -14.54 10.96 -1.26
N ASP A 88 -14.44 11.12 -2.58
CA ASP A 88 -13.57 10.30 -3.44
C ASP A 88 -12.10 10.49 -3.09
N PHE A 89 -11.66 11.73 -2.88
CA PHE A 89 -10.28 12.01 -2.45
C PHE A 89 -10.00 11.41 -1.08
N LYS A 90 -10.94 11.59 -0.13
CA LYS A 90 -10.80 11.05 1.22
C LYS A 90 -10.65 9.53 1.20
N LYS A 91 -11.51 8.84 0.44
CA LYS A 91 -11.44 7.39 0.26
C LYS A 91 -10.10 6.99 -0.37
N ARG A 92 -9.71 7.65 -1.46
CA ARG A 92 -8.44 7.38 -2.16
C ARG A 92 -7.22 7.57 -1.26
N TYR A 93 -7.23 8.59 -0.41
CA TYR A 93 -6.15 8.85 0.56
C TYR A 93 -6.08 7.76 1.63
N GLN A 94 -7.22 7.32 2.16
CA GLN A 94 -7.28 6.21 3.10
C GLN A 94 -6.79 4.90 2.48
N ASP A 95 -7.20 4.60 1.24
CA ASP A 95 -6.75 3.41 0.51
C ASP A 95 -5.24 3.47 0.26
N TRP A 96 -4.70 4.63 -0.12
CA TRP A 96 -3.26 4.83 -0.26
C TRP A 96 -2.50 4.65 1.05
N LEU A 97 -3.01 5.15 2.18
CA LEU A 97 -2.40 4.91 3.49
C LEU A 97 -2.38 3.41 3.82
N LYS A 98 -3.51 2.71 3.65
CA LYS A 98 -3.58 1.26 3.87
C LYS A 98 -2.57 0.52 3.00
N GLN A 99 -2.45 0.87 1.73
CA GLN A 99 -1.47 0.27 0.82
C GLN A 99 -0.03 0.57 1.25
N LYS A 100 0.29 1.83 1.59
CA LYS A 100 1.62 2.27 2.03
C LYS A 100 2.10 1.50 3.26
N TYR A 101 1.21 1.22 4.21
CA TYR A 101 1.52 0.51 5.44
C TYR A 101 1.20 -1.00 5.39
N GLY A 102 0.67 -1.50 4.28
CA GLY A 102 0.32 -2.92 4.12
C GLY A 102 -0.80 -3.40 5.05
N ILE A 103 -1.78 -2.55 5.34
CA ILE A 103 -2.88 -2.80 6.29
C ILE A 103 -4.08 -3.43 5.56
N SER A 104 -4.57 -4.55 6.09
CA SER A 104 -5.82 -5.19 5.65
C SER A 104 -6.53 -5.86 6.83
N ASP A 105 -7.83 -6.12 6.67
CA ASP A 105 -8.63 -6.80 7.71
C ASP A 105 -8.15 -8.24 7.92
N GLU A 106 -7.73 -8.90 6.84
CA GLU A 106 -7.14 -10.23 6.85
C GLU A 106 -5.86 -10.27 7.70
N LYS A 107 -4.87 -9.41 7.38
CA LYS A 107 -3.62 -9.34 8.13
C LYS A 107 -3.81 -8.92 9.58
N THR A 108 -4.81 -8.09 9.86
CA THR A 108 -5.19 -7.73 11.23
C THR A 108 -5.67 -8.96 12.01
N ARG A 109 -6.51 -9.78 11.39
CA ARG A 109 -7.01 -11.01 11.99
C ARG A 109 -5.89 -12.03 12.19
N GLU A 110 -5.05 -12.24 11.19
CA GLU A 110 -3.90 -13.15 11.24
C GLU A 110 -2.93 -12.75 12.36
N ALA A 111 -2.56 -11.47 12.43
CA ALA A 111 -1.67 -10.98 13.49
C ALA A 111 -2.28 -11.17 14.89
N ALA A 112 -3.58 -10.93 15.06
CA ALA A 112 -4.27 -11.16 16.33
C ALA A 112 -4.34 -12.65 16.69
N GLN A 113 -4.53 -13.54 15.71
CA GLN A 113 -4.50 -14.99 15.93
C GLN A 113 -3.10 -15.47 16.33
N ALA A 114 -2.08 -15.07 15.57
CA ALA A 114 -0.69 -15.44 15.83
C ALA A 114 -0.21 -14.99 17.23
N GLN A 115 -0.62 -13.79 17.65
CA GLN A 115 -0.26 -13.24 18.96
C GLN A 115 -0.86 -14.04 20.13
N ASN A 116 -2.09 -14.51 19.97
CA ASN A 116 -2.80 -15.29 20.99
C ASN A 116 -2.48 -16.79 20.94
N THR A 117 -1.89 -17.28 19.85
CA THR A 117 -1.56 -18.70 19.71
C THR A 117 -0.31 -19.04 20.53
N SER A 118 -0.41 -20.04 21.39
CA SER A 118 0.71 -20.61 22.14
C SER A 118 1.20 -21.93 21.55
N VAL A 119 2.42 -22.34 21.93
CA VAL A 119 2.93 -23.69 21.60
C VAL A 119 1.99 -24.76 22.17
N GLY A 120 1.39 -24.50 23.33
CA GLY A 120 0.40 -25.39 23.95
C GLY A 120 -0.85 -25.58 23.09
N ASP A 121 -1.35 -24.51 22.46
CA ASP A 121 -2.53 -24.58 21.58
C ASP A 121 -2.23 -25.39 20.32
N VAL A 122 -1.07 -25.15 19.70
CA VAL A 122 -0.62 -25.92 18.53
C VAL A 122 -0.47 -27.40 18.89
N GLN A 123 0.14 -27.69 20.04
CA GLN A 123 0.29 -29.05 20.55
C GLN A 123 -1.07 -29.70 20.85
N ALA A 124 -2.04 -28.95 21.37
CA ALA A 124 -3.38 -29.45 21.66
C ALA A 124 -4.13 -29.82 20.38
N VAL A 125 -4.08 -28.98 19.34
CA VAL A 125 -4.67 -29.27 18.03
C VAL A 125 -4.06 -30.54 17.44
N TYR A 126 -2.74 -30.68 17.51
CA TYR A 126 -2.08 -31.88 17.02
C TYR A 126 -2.49 -33.12 17.84
N ASN A 127 -2.48 -33.03 19.18
CA ASN A 127 -2.90 -34.13 20.04
C ASN A 127 -4.35 -34.58 19.73
N GLN A 128 -5.23 -33.63 19.44
CA GLN A 128 -6.60 -33.92 19.03
C GLN A 128 -6.62 -34.66 17.68
N GLN A 129 -5.84 -34.20 16.69
CA GLN A 129 -5.73 -34.86 15.39
C GLN A 129 -5.15 -36.28 15.53
N ALA A 130 -4.13 -36.45 16.38
CA ALA A 130 -3.55 -37.75 16.72
C ALA A 130 -4.59 -38.71 17.31
N ALA A 131 -5.40 -38.23 18.25
CA ALA A 131 -6.48 -39.03 18.84
C ALA A 131 -7.56 -39.40 17.81
N MET A 132 -7.90 -38.51 16.88
CA MET A 132 -8.84 -38.83 15.79
C MET A 132 -8.27 -39.93 14.89
N ILE A 133 -7.00 -39.83 14.50
CA ILE A 133 -6.31 -40.86 13.71
C ILE A 133 -6.34 -42.19 14.48
N GLN A 134 -5.92 -42.20 15.73
CA GLN A 134 -5.90 -43.40 16.57
C GLN A 134 -7.30 -44.06 16.66
N SER A 135 -8.35 -43.25 16.81
CA SER A 135 -9.74 -43.72 16.80
C SER A 135 -10.11 -44.37 15.47
N SER A 136 -9.78 -43.73 14.34
CA SER A 136 -10.05 -44.30 13.01
C SER A 136 -9.36 -45.65 12.80
N TYR A 137 -8.09 -45.78 13.20
CA TYR A 137 -7.35 -47.04 13.10
C TYR A 137 -7.92 -48.13 14.02
N SER A 138 -8.41 -47.74 15.20
CA SER A 138 -9.04 -48.67 16.14
C SER A 138 -10.35 -49.25 15.61
N GLN A 139 -11.04 -48.57 14.70
CA GLN A 139 -12.26 -49.06 14.08
C GLN A 139 -12.01 -49.94 12.84
N MET A 140 -10.78 -49.96 12.30
CA MET A 140 -10.49 -50.76 11.12
C MET A 140 -10.51 -52.28 11.41
N PRO A 141 -10.98 -53.10 10.46
CA PRO A 141 -10.86 -54.55 10.53
C PRO A 141 -9.39 -55.00 10.46
N PRO A 142 -9.01 -56.10 11.14
CA PRO A 142 -7.66 -56.65 11.07
C PRO A 142 -7.16 -56.93 9.64
N ALA A 143 -8.02 -57.39 8.74
CA ALA A 143 -7.64 -57.65 7.35
C ALA A 143 -7.17 -56.38 6.62
N THR A 144 -7.83 -55.25 6.86
CA THR A 144 -7.43 -53.95 6.29
C THR A 144 -6.09 -53.50 6.85
N LEU A 145 -5.90 -53.61 8.17
CA LEU A 145 -4.63 -53.29 8.82
C LEU A 145 -3.48 -54.19 8.32
N ALA A 146 -3.76 -55.46 8.03
CA ALA A 146 -2.79 -56.41 7.48
C ALA A 146 -2.34 -56.02 6.05
N MET A 147 -3.25 -55.47 5.24
CA MET A 147 -2.87 -54.90 3.93
C MET A 147 -2.02 -53.63 4.11
N MET A 148 -2.35 -52.77 5.07
CA MET A 148 -1.57 -51.55 5.33
C MET A 148 -0.15 -51.86 5.79
N ILE A 149 0.03 -52.77 6.75
CA ILE A 149 1.37 -53.16 7.20
C ILE A 149 2.18 -53.84 6.08
N GLN A 150 1.52 -54.62 5.21
CA GLN A 150 2.18 -55.22 4.05
C GLN A 150 2.70 -54.17 3.07
N SER A 151 1.92 -53.11 2.83
CA SER A 151 2.32 -51.98 1.99
C SER A 151 3.48 -51.19 2.61
N GLN A 152 3.43 -50.92 3.92
CA GLN A 152 4.52 -50.27 4.65
C GLN A 152 5.82 -51.07 4.59
N ILE A 153 5.74 -52.39 4.75
CA ILE A 153 6.90 -53.29 4.61
C ILE A 153 7.52 -53.18 3.21
N GLN A 154 6.71 -53.15 2.16
CA GLN A 154 7.20 -53.01 0.78
C GLN A 154 7.90 -51.68 0.54
N MET A 155 7.30 -50.56 0.99
CA MET A 155 7.93 -49.24 0.90
C MET A 155 9.25 -49.21 1.66
N LEU A 156 9.28 -49.69 2.90
CA LEU A 156 10.48 -49.67 3.72
C LEU A 156 11.59 -50.56 3.15
N GLN A 157 11.24 -51.70 2.53
CA GLN A 157 12.20 -52.54 1.80
C GLN A 157 12.80 -51.82 0.60
N GLN A 158 12.00 -51.05 -0.13
CA GLN A 158 12.47 -50.24 -1.25
C GLN A 158 13.41 -49.14 -0.77
N GLU A 159 13.06 -48.41 0.29
CA GLU A 159 13.92 -47.38 0.87
C GLU A 159 15.22 -47.95 1.45
N LEU A 160 15.19 -49.16 2.01
CA LEU A 160 16.37 -49.84 2.54
C LEU A 160 17.44 -50.07 1.47
N SER A 161 17.04 -50.26 0.21
CA SER A 161 17.95 -50.57 -0.90
C SER A 161 18.89 -49.42 -1.25
N GLY A 162 18.49 -48.17 -0.93
CA GLY A 162 19.30 -46.97 -1.12
C GLY A 162 19.85 -46.36 0.18
N ALA A 163 19.60 -46.99 1.33
CA ALA A 163 20.03 -46.45 2.62
C ALA A 163 21.46 -46.89 2.99
N GLU A 164 22.22 -46.00 3.62
CA GLU A 164 23.57 -46.25 4.11
C GLU A 164 23.72 -45.84 5.59
N GLY A 165 24.79 -46.31 6.24
CA GLY A 165 25.13 -45.93 7.62
C GLY A 165 24.01 -46.16 8.65
N ASP A 166 23.79 -45.16 9.49
CA ASP A 166 22.82 -45.21 10.60
C ASP A 166 21.36 -45.27 10.13
N ASP A 167 21.05 -44.70 8.96
CA ASP A 167 19.71 -44.78 8.36
C ASP A 167 19.37 -46.22 7.98
N LYS A 168 20.31 -46.93 7.34
CA LYS A 168 20.15 -48.36 7.01
C LYS A 168 19.91 -49.21 8.25
N THR A 169 20.65 -48.93 9.33
CA THR A 169 20.53 -49.66 10.60
C THR A 169 19.15 -49.43 11.24
N THR A 170 18.66 -48.19 11.21
CA THR A 170 17.35 -47.81 11.77
C THR A 170 16.21 -48.47 10.99
N LYS A 171 16.20 -48.33 9.67
CA LYS A 171 15.19 -48.94 8.81
C LYS A 171 15.19 -50.47 8.85
N THR A 172 16.36 -51.10 9.05
CA THR A 172 16.45 -52.56 9.20
C THR A 172 15.75 -53.03 10.47
N LYS A 173 15.91 -52.31 11.59
CA LYS A 173 15.22 -52.61 12.85
C LYS A 173 13.71 -52.44 12.70
N GLU A 174 13.28 -51.34 12.08
CA GLU A 174 11.87 -51.04 11.85
C GLU A 174 11.19 -52.07 10.93
N LEU A 175 11.88 -52.50 9.87
CA LEU A 175 11.41 -53.58 9.00
C LEU A 175 11.24 -54.90 9.75
N GLY A 176 12.17 -55.21 10.67
CA GLY A 176 12.08 -56.38 11.54
C GLY A 176 10.85 -56.34 12.45
N GLU A 177 10.59 -55.20 13.08
CA GLU A 177 9.41 -54.96 13.93
C GLU A 177 8.12 -55.12 13.14
N LEU A 178 8.01 -54.51 11.95
CA LEU A 178 6.81 -54.60 11.10
C LEU A 178 6.56 -56.04 10.63
N LYS A 179 7.59 -56.79 10.23
CA LYS A 179 7.45 -58.21 9.85
C LYS A 179 7.01 -59.09 11.03
N ARG A 180 7.51 -58.82 12.23
CA ARG A 180 7.10 -59.51 13.46
C ARG A 180 5.60 -59.28 13.70
N ILE A 181 5.16 -58.03 13.65
CA ILE A 181 3.75 -57.67 13.84
C ILE A 181 2.90 -58.30 12.73
N GLN A 182 3.33 -58.23 11.47
CA GLN A 182 2.60 -58.80 10.34
C GLN A 182 2.35 -60.30 10.50
N THR A 183 3.30 -61.06 11.05
CA THR A 183 3.13 -62.51 11.25
C THR A 183 1.95 -62.82 12.17
N LEU A 184 1.68 -61.95 13.15
CA LEU A 184 0.53 -62.09 14.06
C LEU A 184 -0.81 -61.98 13.33
N SER A 185 -0.87 -61.31 12.17
CA SER A 185 -2.14 -61.18 11.42
C SER A 185 -2.73 -62.53 11.00
N LYS A 186 -1.89 -63.56 10.86
CA LYS A 186 -2.28 -64.93 10.48
C LYS A 186 -2.58 -65.83 11.68
N THR A 187 -1.94 -65.57 12.82
CA THR A 187 -1.97 -66.48 13.99
C THR A 187 -2.79 -65.94 15.16
N ASN A 188 -2.89 -64.61 15.31
CA ASN A 188 -3.63 -63.95 16.37
C ASN A 188 -4.07 -62.52 15.93
N PRO A 189 -5.20 -62.38 15.23
CA PRO A 189 -5.67 -61.10 14.66
C PRO A 189 -5.93 -60.00 15.69
N ASP A 190 -6.35 -60.35 16.90
CA ASP A 190 -6.61 -59.38 17.97
C ASP A 190 -5.31 -58.81 18.54
N GLU A 191 -4.32 -59.69 18.80
CA GLU A 191 -2.99 -59.26 19.23
C GLU A 191 -2.27 -58.49 18.11
N PHE A 192 -2.45 -58.90 16.84
CA PHE A 192 -1.98 -58.14 15.69
C PHE A 192 -2.52 -56.71 15.68
N LYS A 193 -3.84 -56.55 15.80
CA LYS A 193 -4.49 -55.23 15.80
C LYS A 193 -3.94 -54.37 16.94
N LYS A 194 -3.83 -54.93 18.15
CA LYS A 194 -3.28 -54.23 19.32
C LYS A 194 -1.84 -53.78 19.12
N GLN A 195 -0.97 -54.67 18.66
CA GLN A 195 0.46 -54.40 18.42
C GLN A 195 0.66 -53.39 17.29
N TYR A 196 -0.13 -53.50 16.22
CA TYR A 196 -0.07 -52.57 15.09
C TYR A 196 -0.47 -51.14 15.52
N ILE A 197 -1.58 -50.98 16.25
CA ILE A 197 -2.01 -49.68 16.77
C ILE A 197 -0.96 -49.10 17.73
N ALA A 198 -0.41 -49.92 18.63
CA ALA A 198 0.64 -49.46 19.54
C ALA A 198 1.93 -49.02 18.80
N ASN A 199 2.32 -49.75 17.75
CA ASN A 199 3.45 -49.36 16.91
C ASN A 199 3.18 -48.06 16.14
N PHE A 200 1.97 -47.92 15.59
CA PHE A 200 1.54 -46.71 14.91
C PHE A 200 1.52 -45.49 15.85
N ASP A 201 1.00 -45.63 17.08
CA ASP A 201 1.00 -44.58 18.09
C ASP A 201 2.42 -44.13 18.45
N LYS A 202 3.35 -45.09 18.56
CA LYS A 202 4.77 -44.80 18.80
C LYS A 202 5.37 -43.99 17.66
N MET A 203 5.14 -44.42 16.42
CA MET A 203 5.60 -43.72 15.21
C MET A 203 5.05 -42.29 15.15
N LEU A 204 3.75 -42.11 15.41
CA LEU A 204 3.09 -40.80 15.42
C LEU A 204 3.70 -39.87 16.49
N LYS A 205 3.95 -40.38 17.70
CA LYS A 205 4.61 -39.62 18.79
C LYS A 205 6.05 -39.25 18.45
N GLN A 206 6.76 -40.12 17.74
CA GLN A 206 8.13 -39.83 17.33
C GLN A 206 8.17 -38.76 16.23
N GLN A 207 7.30 -38.86 15.23
CA GLN A 207 7.14 -37.84 14.18
C GLN A 207 6.78 -36.47 14.77
N MET A 208 5.91 -36.47 15.78
CA MET A 208 5.57 -35.30 16.60
C MET A 208 6.77 -34.66 17.27
N ALA A 209 7.56 -35.47 17.99
CA ALA A 209 8.73 -34.98 18.69
C ALA A 209 9.76 -34.38 17.73
N GLN A 210 9.94 -34.99 16.56
CA GLN A 210 10.81 -34.48 15.50
C GLN A 210 10.28 -33.18 14.89
N SER A 211 8.98 -33.06 14.69
CA SER A 211 8.34 -31.87 14.08
C SER A 211 8.16 -30.72 15.07
N ARG A 212 8.43 -30.91 16.37
CA ARG A 212 8.21 -29.88 17.40
C ARG A 212 9.06 -28.64 17.16
N GLY A 213 10.34 -28.82 16.85
CA GLY A 213 11.24 -27.69 16.55
C GLY A 213 10.74 -26.86 15.37
N ASP A 214 10.27 -27.52 14.31
CA ASP A 214 9.69 -26.86 13.14
C ASP A 214 8.40 -26.11 13.47
N MET A 215 7.53 -26.68 14.32
CA MET A 215 6.31 -26.03 14.77
C MET A 215 6.60 -24.80 15.63
N GLU A 216 7.55 -24.91 16.56
CA GLU A 216 8.00 -23.78 17.39
C GLU A 216 8.64 -22.69 16.54
N GLY A 217 9.47 -23.06 15.55
CA GLY A 217 10.06 -22.14 14.59
C GLY A 217 8.99 -21.38 13.78
N LYS A 218 8.04 -22.10 13.18
CA LYS A 218 6.93 -21.48 12.43
C LYS A 218 6.06 -20.57 13.30
N LEU A 219 5.81 -20.95 14.56
CA LEU A 219 5.07 -20.10 15.49
C LEU A 219 5.88 -18.84 15.84
N ALA A 220 7.19 -18.96 16.05
CA ALA A 220 8.06 -17.82 16.32
C ALA A 220 8.09 -16.84 15.13
N GLU A 221 8.23 -17.35 13.90
CA GLU A 221 8.14 -16.57 12.66
C GLU A 221 6.79 -15.86 12.57
N SER A 222 5.68 -16.58 12.75
CA SER A 222 4.33 -16.02 12.73
C SER A 222 4.14 -14.92 13.80
N LYS A 223 4.71 -15.10 15.00
CA LYS A 223 4.68 -14.07 16.05
C LYS A 223 5.53 -12.85 15.70
N GLN A 224 6.67 -13.05 15.05
CA GLN A 224 7.50 -11.95 14.59
C GLN A 224 6.79 -11.15 13.49
N GLU A 225 6.20 -11.81 12.51
CA GLU A 225 5.39 -11.17 11.47
C GLU A 225 4.20 -10.39 12.06
N ALA A 226 3.54 -10.96 13.08
CA ALA A 226 2.49 -10.28 13.81
C ALA A 226 3.01 -9.03 14.54
N ALA A 227 4.19 -9.08 15.16
CA ALA A 227 4.81 -7.92 15.82
C ALA A 227 5.17 -6.82 14.80
N ASP A 228 5.78 -7.19 13.67
CA ASP A 228 6.10 -6.26 12.58
C ASP A 228 4.83 -5.64 11.98
N TYR A 229 3.75 -6.42 11.86
CA TYR A 229 2.45 -5.93 11.47
C TYR A 229 1.89 -4.92 12.48
N GLN A 230 1.95 -5.22 13.78
CA GLN A 230 1.49 -4.29 14.82
C GLN A 230 2.27 -2.96 14.79
N LYS A 231 3.58 -3.00 14.52
CA LYS A 231 4.38 -1.79 14.32
C LYS A 231 3.88 -0.96 13.14
N ARG A 232 3.66 -1.59 11.98
CA ARG A 232 3.09 -0.90 10.81
C ARG A 232 1.68 -0.37 11.06
N LEU A 233 0.86 -1.10 11.83
CA LEU A 233 -0.48 -0.66 12.22
C LEU A 233 -0.41 0.57 13.14
N ALA A 234 0.55 0.62 14.06
CA ALA A 234 0.80 1.80 14.88
C ALA A 234 1.25 3.00 14.01
N ASP A 235 2.19 2.78 13.08
CA ASP A 235 2.63 3.82 12.14
C ASP A 235 1.48 4.32 11.24
N TYR A 236 0.59 3.42 10.80
CA TYR A 236 -0.62 3.77 10.05
C TYR A 236 -1.59 4.63 10.89
N LYS A 237 -1.81 4.28 12.16
CA LYS A 237 -2.67 5.05 13.07
C LYS A 237 -2.07 6.41 13.42
N ALA A 238 -0.75 6.52 13.46
CA ALA A 238 -0.02 7.76 13.68
C ALA A 238 0.15 8.60 12.40
N ALA A 239 -0.16 8.04 11.22
CA ALA A 239 -0.04 8.75 9.97
C ALA A 239 -0.98 9.98 9.95
N PRO A 240 -0.53 11.12 9.37
CA PRO A 240 -1.36 12.31 9.28
C PRO A 240 -2.71 12.01 8.62
N ASP A 241 -3.79 12.46 9.24
CA ASP A 241 -5.08 12.52 8.57
C ASP A 241 -4.99 13.46 7.35
N LEU A 242 -6.00 13.38 6.47
CA LEU A 242 -6.03 14.15 5.24
C LEU A 242 -5.90 15.67 5.45
N ASN A 243 -6.58 16.22 6.45
CA ASN A 243 -6.56 17.67 6.69
C ASN A 243 -5.18 18.09 7.21
N THR A 244 -4.57 17.28 8.07
CA THR A 244 -3.19 17.49 8.55
C THR A 244 -2.20 17.46 7.38
N ALA A 245 -2.30 16.46 6.49
CA ALA A 245 -1.45 16.37 5.31
C ALA A 245 -1.64 17.54 4.33
N LEU A 246 -2.90 17.92 4.04
CA LEU A 246 -3.23 19.07 3.21
C LEU A 246 -2.67 20.37 3.79
N LYS A 247 -2.86 20.59 5.09
CA LYS A 247 -2.35 21.79 5.78
C LYS A 247 -0.84 21.89 5.66
N GLN A 248 -0.11 20.78 5.87
CA GLN A 248 1.34 20.77 5.71
C GLN A 248 1.74 21.20 4.29
N ARG A 249 1.12 20.61 3.26
CA ARG A 249 1.46 20.93 1.86
C ARG A 249 1.13 22.36 1.46
N LEU A 250 0.01 22.90 1.96
CA LEU A 250 -0.34 24.30 1.75
C LEU A 250 0.67 25.23 2.43
N ASN A 251 1.11 24.91 3.65
CA ASN A 251 2.14 25.67 4.35
C ASN A 251 3.50 25.61 3.65
N ASP A 252 3.91 24.44 3.15
CA ASP A 252 5.12 24.28 2.34
C ASP A 252 5.07 25.20 1.10
N PHE A 253 3.93 25.23 0.41
CA PHE A 253 3.72 26.12 -0.73
C PHE A 253 3.72 27.61 -0.33
N ILE A 254 3.06 27.98 0.78
CA ILE A 254 3.03 29.36 1.28
C ILE A 254 4.45 29.86 1.60
N ALA A 255 5.28 29.00 2.21
CA ALA A 255 6.66 29.31 2.52
C ALA A 255 7.50 29.45 1.23
N LEU A 256 7.37 28.50 0.30
CA LEU A 256 8.06 28.56 -0.99
C LEU A 256 7.69 29.83 -1.77
N ALA A 257 6.40 30.13 -1.91
CA ALA A 257 5.91 31.32 -2.60
C ALA A 257 6.37 32.63 -1.91
N GLY A 258 6.48 32.63 -0.58
CA GLY A 258 7.00 33.76 0.18
C GLY A 258 8.51 33.97 0.02
N SER A 259 9.26 32.94 -0.38
CA SER A 259 10.71 33.01 -0.56
C SER A 259 11.15 33.52 -1.95
N VAL A 260 10.21 33.75 -2.88
CA VAL A 260 10.52 34.17 -4.24
C VAL A 260 10.76 35.67 -4.28
N ASP A 261 11.96 36.06 -4.74
CA ASP A 261 12.27 37.45 -5.07
C ASP A 261 11.88 37.72 -6.53
N PHE A 262 10.76 38.42 -6.71
CA PHE A 262 10.27 38.81 -8.04
C PHE A 262 11.02 40.00 -8.65
N ASN A 263 11.90 40.65 -7.89
CA ASN A 263 12.78 41.70 -8.41
C ASN A 263 14.13 41.13 -8.89
N ALA A 264 14.32 39.81 -8.82
CA ALA A 264 15.53 39.15 -9.25
C ALA A 264 15.85 39.48 -10.73
N GLN A 265 17.04 40.04 -10.95
CA GLN A 265 17.47 40.45 -12.28
C GLN A 265 17.89 39.25 -13.14
N LEU A 266 17.52 39.29 -14.42
CA LEU A 266 17.98 38.35 -15.43
C LEU A 266 19.02 39.02 -16.34
N VAL A 267 20.07 38.29 -16.68
CA VAL A 267 21.10 38.68 -17.64
C VAL A 267 21.11 37.74 -18.82
N GLN A 268 21.37 38.27 -20.01
CA GLN A 268 21.48 37.46 -21.22
C GLN A 268 22.85 36.78 -21.26
N ARG A 269 22.87 35.45 -21.38
CA ARG A 269 24.07 34.65 -21.62
C ARG A 269 23.84 33.76 -22.85
N GLY A 270 24.27 34.26 -24.02
CA GLY A 270 24.00 33.63 -25.31
C GLY A 270 22.49 33.63 -25.62
N SER A 271 21.94 32.45 -25.92
CA SER A 271 20.51 32.28 -26.23
C SER A 271 19.61 32.09 -25.00
N LYS A 272 20.16 32.12 -23.79
CA LYS A 272 19.43 31.89 -22.54
C LYS A 272 19.53 33.12 -21.63
N SER A 273 18.43 33.41 -20.93
CA SER A 273 18.43 34.34 -19.81
C SER A 273 18.73 33.58 -18.52
N GLU A 274 19.70 34.05 -17.74
CA GLU A 274 20.08 33.50 -16.44
C GLU A 274 19.86 34.53 -15.34
N PHE A 275 19.69 34.10 -14.10
CA PHE A 275 19.69 35.02 -12.96
C PHE A 275 21.06 35.66 -12.77
N ALA A 276 21.09 36.98 -12.59
CA ALA A 276 22.31 37.74 -12.30
C ALA A 276 22.94 37.28 -10.98
N ASN A 277 22.11 37.04 -9.96
CA ASN A 277 22.55 36.52 -8.67
C ASN A 277 22.85 35.00 -8.77
N PRO A 278 24.10 34.55 -8.48
CA PRO A 278 24.46 33.14 -8.44
C PRO A 278 23.57 32.27 -7.53
N GLU A 279 23.11 32.81 -6.40
CA GLU A 279 22.26 32.07 -5.46
C GLU A 279 20.91 31.71 -6.09
N TYR A 280 20.34 32.60 -6.90
CA TYR A 280 19.06 32.35 -7.58
C TYR A 280 19.18 31.31 -8.70
N ARG A 281 20.37 31.17 -9.31
CA ARG A 281 20.64 30.07 -10.26
C ARG A 281 20.57 28.70 -9.57
N ASN A 282 20.98 28.63 -8.30
CA ASN A 282 20.98 27.40 -7.50
C ASN A 282 19.66 27.11 -6.78
N LYS A 283 18.66 28.00 -6.87
CA LYS A 283 17.32 27.74 -6.30
C LYS A 283 16.66 26.52 -6.96
N PRO A 284 15.78 25.81 -6.23
CA PRO A 284 15.08 24.64 -6.79
C PRO A 284 14.16 25.04 -7.95
N GLU A 285 13.88 24.08 -8.83
CA GLU A 285 13.07 24.34 -10.04
C GLU A 285 11.69 24.91 -9.76
N ASN A 286 11.04 24.50 -8.65
CA ASN A 286 9.75 25.05 -8.26
C ASN A 286 9.84 26.55 -7.90
N TRP A 287 10.92 26.99 -7.24
CA TRP A 287 11.15 28.41 -6.96
C TRP A 287 11.27 29.21 -8.26
N LYS A 288 12.05 28.70 -9.22
CA LYS A 288 12.23 29.33 -10.54
C LYS A 288 10.92 29.31 -11.35
N LEU A 289 10.09 28.27 -11.20
CA LEU A 289 8.77 28.18 -11.81
C LEU A 289 7.86 29.29 -11.28
N LEU A 290 7.79 29.47 -9.96
CA LEU A 290 7.02 30.56 -9.34
C LEU A 290 7.51 31.93 -9.85
N PHE A 291 8.83 32.16 -9.89
CA PHE A 291 9.41 33.38 -10.46
C PHE A 291 8.92 33.64 -11.89
N ARG A 292 8.97 32.61 -12.76
CA ARG A 292 8.52 32.71 -14.17
C ARG A 292 7.02 32.94 -14.33
N MET A 293 6.20 32.53 -13.36
CA MET A 293 4.75 32.81 -13.38
C MET A 293 4.45 34.29 -13.06
N GLY A 294 5.33 34.96 -12.33
CA GLY A 294 5.19 36.37 -11.97
C GLY A 294 4.51 36.59 -10.62
N LYS A 295 4.68 37.81 -10.10
CA LYS A 295 4.31 38.19 -8.73
C LYS A 295 2.82 38.06 -8.44
N GLU A 296 1.98 38.69 -9.26
CA GLU A 296 0.52 38.75 -9.03
C GLU A 296 -0.14 37.36 -8.96
N PRO A 297 0.03 36.46 -9.95
CA PRO A 297 -0.59 35.14 -9.88
C PRO A 297 -0.05 34.30 -8.71
N VAL A 298 1.24 34.39 -8.38
CA VAL A 298 1.80 33.66 -7.24
C VAL A 298 1.28 34.19 -5.92
N GLN A 299 1.14 35.50 -5.76
CA GLN A 299 0.54 36.11 -4.57
C GLN A 299 -0.94 35.73 -4.44
N ALA A 300 -1.70 35.68 -5.54
CA ALA A 300 -3.07 35.19 -5.53
C ALA A 300 -3.17 33.72 -5.07
N ALA A 301 -2.31 32.84 -5.59
CA ALA A 301 -2.23 31.45 -5.16
C ALA A 301 -1.87 31.33 -3.68
N ARG A 302 -0.90 32.12 -3.21
CA ARG A 302 -0.47 32.15 -1.80
C ARG A 302 -1.60 32.58 -0.87
N SER A 303 -2.32 33.64 -1.21
CA SER A 303 -3.48 34.12 -0.45
C SER A 303 -4.60 33.08 -0.43
N PHE A 304 -4.87 32.42 -1.56
CA PHE A 304 -5.83 31.32 -1.62
C PHE A 304 -5.44 30.17 -0.67
N ALA A 305 -4.17 29.74 -0.70
CA ALA A 305 -3.65 28.70 0.18
C ALA A 305 -3.74 29.09 1.66
N GLN A 306 -3.41 30.34 2.01
CA GLN A 306 -3.53 30.86 3.38
C GLN A 306 -4.98 30.81 3.87
N ASN A 307 -5.94 31.21 3.03
CA ASN A 307 -7.36 31.14 3.38
C ASN A 307 -7.82 29.70 3.55
N TRP A 308 -7.38 28.79 2.68
CA TRP A 308 -7.72 27.38 2.81
C TRP A 308 -7.15 26.77 4.10
N VAL A 309 -5.91 27.10 4.50
CA VAL A 309 -5.36 26.66 5.80
C VAL A 309 -6.22 27.15 6.96
N LYS A 310 -6.66 28.41 6.96
CA LYS A 310 -7.56 28.95 7.99
C LYS A 310 -8.89 28.18 8.05
N GLU A 311 -9.47 27.84 6.90
CA GLU A 311 -10.69 27.04 6.85
C GLU A 311 -10.49 25.64 7.42
N LEU A 312 -9.37 24.98 7.13
CA LEU A 312 -9.05 23.67 7.69
C LEU A 312 -8.90 23.75 9.22
N ASP A 313 -8.34 24.84 9.75
CA ASP A 313 -8.22 25.07 11.18
C ASP A 313 -9.56 25.35 11.87
N SER A 314 -10.51 25.95 11.15
CA SER A 314 -11.86 26.22 11.67
C SER A 314 -12.78 24.99 11.70
N LYS A 315 -12.40 23.91 11.02
CA LYS A 315 -13.17 22.65 10.91
C LYS A 315 -12.74 21.58 11.91
N LYS A 316 -12.05 21.96 12.99
CA LYS A 316 -11.63 21.06 14.07
C LYS A 316 -12.82 20.47 14.84
#